data_AF-A0A942YTB1-F1
#
_entry.id   AF-A0A942YTB1-F1
#
_cell.length_a   1.000
_cell.length_b   1.000
_cell.length_c   1.000
_cell.angle_alpha   90.00
_cell.angle_beta   90.00
_cell.angle_gamma   90.00
#
_symmetry.space_group_name_H-M   'P 1'
#
loop_
_entity.id
_entity.type
_entity.pdbx_description
1 polymer ?
#
loop_
_entity_poly.entity_id
_entity_poly.type
_entity_poly.pdbx_seq_one_letter_code
_entity_poly.pdbx_strand_id
1 'polypeptide(L)'
;MESILKQLFWIWSPISALPEWLRIFLVLFVLLHFVRLILLYVVPPLLNLTAHLLKKMLFLISYPFMAFICTMQRRRREAGEAGIPVWIEFIEGMFALFEGFFNKIIQLFTKRKRNRTRLKRWTFYSATTLVILLTAAIISNPNKWYTEKWKKAEAWLNQEPVPVQTTVASPNQKEFILNKQYKEGGNIREAPTLTAARLYTITNGEIIHFLNEEQVDSKGIKWLKVETANGVEGWISALIVREK
;
A
#
# COMPACT_ATOMS: atom_id res chain seq x y z
N MET A 1 -0.10 23.82 -10.87
CA MET A 1 0.75 22.64 -10.61
C MET A 1 0.26 21.53 -11.51
N GLU A 2 1.09 21.02 -12.42
CA GLU A 2 0.71 19.83 -13.17
C GLU A 2 0.45 18.68 -12.18
N SER A 3 -0.63 17.93 -12.40
CA SER A 3 -0.93 16.76 -11.57
C SER A 3 0.24 15.77 -11.65
N ILE A 4 0.64 15.20 -10.50
CA ILE A 4 1.66 14.15 -10.40
C ILE A 4 1.37 13.01 -11.40
N LEU A 5 0.09 12.74 -11.67
CA LEU A 5 -0.36 11.75 -12.66
C LEU A 5 0.06 12.10 -14.09
N LYS A 6 0.00 13.38 -14.48
CA LYS A 6 0.42 13.84 -15.82
C LYS A 6 1.92 13.65 -16.00
N GLN A 7 2.72 13.93 -14.97
CA GLN A 7 4.16 13.71 -14.99
C GLN A 7 4.51 12.21 -15.10
N LEU A 8 3.80 11.36 -14.36
CA LEU A 8 3.98 9.91 -14.42
C LEU A 8 3.63 9.35 -15.81
N PHE A 9 2.56 9.85 -16.43
CA PHE A 9 2.14 9.46 -17.78
C PHE A 9 3.20 9.77 -18.84
N TRP A 10 3.78 10.98 -18.84
CA TRP A 10 4.82 11.35 -19.79
C TRP A 10 6.11 10.52 -19.64
N ILE A 11 6.42 10.08 -18.42
CA ILE A 11 7.54 9.17 -18.16
C ILE A 11 7.21 7.75 -18.62
N TRP A 12 5.97 7.29 -18.42
CA TRP A 12 5.54 5.94 -18.77
C TRP A 12 5.29 5.73 -20.27
N SER A 13 4.79 6.74 -20.97
CA SER A 13 4.45 6.70 -22.39
C SER A 13 5.57 6.10 -23.28
N PRO A 14 6.82 6.58 -23.24
CA PRO A 14 7.90 5.99 -24.03
C PRO A 14 8.28 4.57 -23.57
N ILE A 15 8.10 4.25 -22.29
CA ILE A 15 8.37 2.92 -21.73
C ILE A 15 7.34 1.91 -22.25
N SER A 16 6.09 2.34 -22.44
CA SER A 16 5.00 1.49 -22.91
C SER A 16 5.23 0.92 -24.31
N ALA A 17 5.99 1.63 -25.16
CA ALA A 17 6.35 1.18 -26.51
C ALA A 17 7.40 0.05 -26.52
N LEU A 18 8.00 -0.30 -25.38
CA LEU A 18 9.00 -1.35 -25.29
C LEU A 18 8.37 -2.75 -25.20
N PRO A 19 9.08 -3.80 -25.65
CA PRO A 19 8.65 -5.18 -25.46
C PRO A 19 8.36 -5.50 -23.98
N GLU A 20 7.37 -6.36 -23.70
CA GLU A 20 6.96 -6.75 -22.35
C GLU A 20 8.15 -7.14 -21.45
N TRP A 21 9.05 -7.98 -21.96
CA TRP A 21 10.23 -8.43 -21.20
C TRP A 21 11.14 -7.28 -20.75
N LEU A 22 11.31 -6.26 -21.60
CA LEU A 22 12.18 -5.12 -21.31
C LEU A 22 11.51 -4.19 -20.29
N ARG A 23 10.19 -4.04 -20.34
CA ARG A 23 9.43 -3.27 -19.35
C ARG A 23 9.51 -3.91 -17.96
N ILE A 24 9.33 -5.23 -17.88
CA ILE A 24 9.47 -6.01 -16.64
C ILE A 24 10.89 -5.85 -16.09
N PHE A 25 11.90 -5.99 -16.94
CA PHE A 25 13.30 -5.79 -16.57
C PHE A 25 13.53 -4.41 -15.95
N LEU A 26 13.06 -3.33 -16.59
CA LEU A 26 13.24 -1.96 -16.11
C LEU A 26 12.57 -1.73 -14.76
N VAL A 27 11.35 -2.22 -14.56
CA VAL A 27 10.64 -2.09 -13.28
C VAL A 27 11.37 -2.84 -12.17
N LEU A 28 11.76 -4.10 -12.42
CA LEU A 28 12.53 -4.89 -11.46
C LEU A 28 13.89 -4.27 -11.16
N PHE A 29 14.56 -3.72 -12.17
CA PHE A 29 15.83 -3.03 -12.02
C PHE A 29 15.72 -1.83 -11.08
N VAL A 30 14.75 -0.95 -11.33
CA VAL A 30 14.52 0.23 -10.49
C VAL A 30 14.15 -0.19 -9.06
N LEU A 31 13.20 -1.13 -8.91
CA LEU A 31 12.74 -1.60 -7.60
C LEU A 31 13.89 -2.22 -6.79
N LEU A 32 14.67 -3.11 -7.40
CA LEU A 32 15.77 -3.78 -6.69
C LEU A 32 16.90 -2.82 -6.35
N HIS A 33 17.21 -1.86 -7.22
CA HIS A 33 18.19 -0.82 -6.92
C HIS A 33 17.70 0.12 -5.81
N PHE A 34 16.40 0.40 -5.74
CA PHE A 34 15.81 1.16 -4.65
C PHE A 34 15.89 0.38 -3.32
N VAL A 35 15.54 -0.91 -3.31
CA VAL A 35 15.72 -1.79 -2.15
C VAL A 35 17.18 -1.84 -1.71
N ARG A 36 18.14 -1.92 -2.65
CA ARG A 36 19.57 -1.85 -2.36
C ARG A 36 19.95 -0.53 -1.69
N LEU A 37 19.41 0.61 -2.12
CA LEU A 37 19.65 1.90 -1.48
C LEU A 37 19.19 1.86 -0.03
N ILE A 38 17.97 1.38 0.24
CA ILE A 38 17.45 1.23 1.59
C ILE A 38 18.36 0.31 2.43
N LEU A 39 18.73 -0.86 1.89
CA LEU A 39 19.54 -1.86 2.60
C LEU A 39 20.98 -1.38 2.91
N LEU A 40 21.54 -0.52 2.07
CA LEU A 40 22.91 -0.02 2.24
C LEU A 40 23.01 1.28 3.04
N TYR A 41 21.98 2.13 2.98
CA TYR A 41 22.03 3.47 3.57
C TYR A 41 21.09 3.65 4.76
N VAL A 42 19.90 3.05 4.75
CA VAL A 42 18.88 3.24 5.80
C VAL A 42 18.96 2.15 6.87
N VAL A 43 19.04 0.89 6.45
CA VAL A 43 19.06 -0.26 7.38
C VAL A 43 20.27 -0.22 8.34
N PRO A 44 21.52 0.04 7.90
CA PRO A 44 22.66 -0.02 8.80
C PRO A 44 22.65 1.01 9.95
N PRO A 45 22.39 2.32 9.72
CA PRO A 45 22.31 3.26 10.84
C PRO A 45 21.14 2.95 11.76
N LEU A 46 20.00 2.50 11.21
CA LEU A 46 18.83 2.13 12.02
C LEU A 46 19.15 0.95 12.94
N LEU A 47 19.74 -0.13 12.42
CA LEU A 47 20.16 -1.27 13.24
C LEU A 47 21.23 -0.91 14.28
N ASN A 48 22.20 -0.05 13.93
CA ASN A 48 23.21 0.41 14.88
C ASN A 48 22.60 1.25 16.02
N LEU A 49 21.65 2.14 15.69
CA LEU A 49 20.90 2.91 16.66
C LEU A 49 20.06 2.00 17.56
N THR A 50 19.33 1.05 16.99
CA THR A 50 18.56 0.05 17.73
C THR A 50 19.47 -0.77 18.67
N ALA A 51 20.64 -1.21 18.22
CA ALA A 51 21.58 -1.94 19.06
C ALA A 51 22.09 -1.10 20.24
N HIS A 52 22.39 0.18 20.03
CA HIS A 52 22.77 1.11 21.11
C HIS A 52 21.62 1.34 22.09
N LEU A 53 20.39 1.54 21.59
CA LEU A 53 19.20 1.73 22.43
C LEU A 53 18.91 0.48 23.26
N LEU A 54 18.94 -0.70 22.65
CA LEU A 54 18.73 -1.97 23.34
C LEU A 54 19.81 -2.22 24.40
N LYS A 55 21.08 -1.92 24.11
CA LYS A 55 22.15 -2.00 25.11
C LYS A 55 21.88 -1.06 26.30
N LYS A 56 21.45 0.18 26.03
CA LYS A 56 21.13 1.15 27.08
C LYS A 56 19.92 0.72 27.91
N MET A 57 18.89 0.18 27.26
CA MET A 57 17.73 -0.41 27.94
C MET A 57 18.12 -1.61 28.79
N LEU A 58 18.98 -2.50 28.26
CA LEU A 58 19.50 -3.63 29.01
C LEU A 58 20.19 -3.17 30.29
N PHE A 59 21.06 -2.16 30.21
CA PHE A 59 21.73 -1.59 31.38
C PHE A 59 20.75 -0.94 32.38
N LEU A 60 19.77 -0.18 31.87
CA LEU A 60 18.73 0.46 32.68
C LEU A 60 17.87 -0.55 33.45
N ILE A 61 17.65 -1.74 32.89
CA ILE A 61 16.88 -2.81 33.51
C ILE A 61 17.77 -3.67 34.43
N SER A 62 18.97 -4.03 33.97
CA SER A 62 19.85 -4.94 34.70
C SER A 62 20.35 -4.31 36.00
N TYR A 63 20.67 -3.02 36.02
CA TYR A 63 21.19 -2.35 37.21
C TYR A 63 20.21 -2.37 38.42
N PRO A 64 18.97 -1.85 38.32
CA PRO A 64 18.03 -1.89 39.45
C PRO A 64 17.64 -3.32 39.81
N PHE A 65 17.58 -4.22 38.83
CA PHE A 65 17.26 -5.62 39.06
C PHE A 65 18.36 -6.34 39.85
N MET A 66 19.63 -6.11 39.52
CA MET A 66 20.77 -6.65 40.26
C MET A 66 20.86 -6.03 41.66
N ALA A 67 20.60 -4.72 41.80
CA ALA A 67 20.51 -4.08 43.11
C ALA A 67 19.41 -4.73 43.98
N PHE A 68 18.24 -5.00 43.41
CA PHE A 68 17.17 -5.71 44.09
C PHE A 68 17.60 -7.12 44.53
N ILE A 69 18.21 -7.91 43.64
CA ILE A 69 18.75 -9.23 43.98
C ILE A 69 19.76 -9.13 45.13
N CYS A 70 20.69 -8.17 45.10
CA CYS A 70 21.67 -7.96 46.16
C CYS A 70 21.00 -7.67 47.51
N THR A 71 19.95 -6.83 47.53
CA THR A 71 19.20 -6.56 48.77
C THR A 71 18.46 -7.80 49.29
N MET A 72 17.90 -8.61 48.40
CA MET A 72 17.22 -9.85 48.75
C MET A 72 18.20 -10.90 49.29
N GLN A 73 19.36 -11.07 48.63
CA GLN A 73 20.41 -11.98 49.11
C GLN A 73 20.94 -11.56 50.48
N ARG A 74 21.10 -10.25 50.72
CA ARG A 74 21.52 -9.73 52.02
C ARG A 74 20.55 -10.15 53.12
N ARG A 75 19.24 -9.99 52.91
CA ARG A 75 18.19 -10.42 53.85
C ARG A 75 18.24 -11.94 54.11
N ARG A 76 18.50 -12.75 53.09
CA ARG A 76 18.63 -14.21 53.25
C ARG A 76 19.85 -14.61 54.06
N ARG A 77 20.99 -13.95 53.83
CA ARG A 77 22.22 -14.18 54.61
C ARG A 77 22.04 -13.77 56.07
N GLU A 78 21.35 -12.66 56.33
CA GLU A 78 20.98 -12.21 57.68
C GLU A 78 20.03 -13.22 58.37
N ALA A 79 19.21 -13.95 57.60
CA ALA A 79 18.36 -15.05 58.08
C ALA A 79 19.07 -16.41 58.20
N GLY A 80 20.39 -16.48 57.96
CA GLY A 80 21.20 -17.70 58.09
C GLY A 80 21.30 -18.57 56.83
N GLU A 81 20.67 -18.19 55.73
CA GLU A 81 20.76 -18.91 54.44
C GLU A 81 21.92 -18.36 53.59
N ALA A 82 23.10 -18.99 53.69
CA ALA A 82 24.31 -18.54 53.02
C ALA A 82 24.43 -18.94 51.53
N GLY A 83 23.60 -19.86 51.03
CA GLY A 83 23.70 -20.39 49.67
C GLY A 83 23.17 -19.44 48.59
N ILE A 84 23.91 -19.31 47.48
CA ILE A 84 23.48 -18.59 46.28
C ILE A 84 22.57 -19.51 45.45
N PRO A 85 21.32 -19.11 45.14
CA PRO A 85 20.48 -19.85 44.23
C PRO A 85 21.05 -19.90 42.82
N VAL A 86 20.98 -21.09 42.20
CA VAL A 86 21.38 -21.33 40.81
C VAL A 86 20.68 -20.39 39.83
N TRP A 87 19.42 -20.01 40.09
CA TRP A 87 18.68 -19.10 39.20
C TRP A 87 19.31 -17.69 39.15
N ILE A 88 20.01 -17.24 40.20
CA ILE A 88 20.67 -15.94 40.21
C ILE A 88 21.90 -15.96 39.30
N GLU A 89 22.72 -17.00 39.40
CA GLU A 89 23.88 -17.20 38.52
C GLU A 89 23.43 -17.31 37.05
N PHE A 90 22.31 -17.98 36.80
CA PHE A 90 21.72 -18.05 35.47
C PHE A 90 21.34 -16.66 34.93
N ILE A 91 20.69 -15.81 35.74
CA ILE A 91 20.31 -14.47 35.29
C ILE A 91 21.53 -13.56 35.06
N GLU A 92 22.53 -13.63 35.93
CA GLU A 92 23.79 -12.91 35.75
C GLU A 92 24.46 -13.32 34.43
N GLY A 93 24.53 -14.63 34.17
CA GLY A 93 25.02 -15.18 32.91
C GLY A 93 24.23 -14.68 31.70
N MET A 94 22.90 -14.61 31.80
CA MET A 94 22.05 -14.09 30.72
C MET A 94 22.33 -12.61 30.43
N PHE A 95 22.47 -11.76 31.45
CA PHE A 95 22.81 -10.35 31.24
C PHE A 95 24.19 -10.18 30.59
N ALA A 96 25.19 -10.95 31.04
CA ALA A 96 26.53 -10.93 30.46
C ALA A 96 26.52 -11.39 28.98
N LEU A 97 25.74 -12.43 28.66
CA LEU A 97 25.55 -12.91 27.29
C LEU A 97 24.93 -11.82 26.40
N PHE A 98 23.87 -11.16 26.86
CA PHE A 98 23.23 -10.08 26.11
C PHE A 98 24.17 -8.89 25.91
N GLU A 99 24.93 -8.49 26.93
CA GLU A 99 25.92 -7.42 26.79
C GLU A 99 26.99 -7.78 25.75
N GLY A 100 27.54 -8.99 25.83
CA GLY A 100 28.50 -9.50 24.86
C GLY A 100 27.95 -9.51 23.43
N PHE A 101 26.69 -9.94 23.27
CA PHE A 101 25.98 -9.93 22.00
C PHE A 101 25.85 -8.51 21.42
N PHE A 102 25.35 -7.54 22.19
CA PHE A 102 25.19 -6.17 21.71
C PHE A 102 26.55 -5.52 21.39
N ASN A 103 27.57 -5.76 22.20
CA ASN A 103 28.93 -5.27 21.94
C ASN A 103 29.49 -5.83 20.63
N LYS A 104 29.28 -7.13 20.37
CA LYS A 104 29.71 -7.78 19.12
C LYS A 104 28.98 -7.21 17.91
N ILE A 105 27.67 -6.97 18.01
CA ILE A 105 26.88 -6.33 16.96
C ILE A 105 27.42 -4.93 16.64
N ILE A 106 27.59 -4.09 17.66
CA ILE A 106 28.13 -2.72 17.51
C ILE A 106 29.52 -2.76 16.86
N GLN A 107 30.38 -3.68 17.29
CA GLN A 107 31.71 -3.87 16.71
C GLN A 107 31.65 -4.25 15.22
N LEU A 108 30.74 -5.14 14.83
CA LEU A 108 30.57 -5.55 13.43
C LEU A 108 30.10 -4.37 12.56
N PHE A 109 29.21 -3.51 13.06
CA PHE A 109 28.81 -2.30 12.35
C PHE A 109 29.98 -1.33 12.14
N THR A 110 30.86 -1.18 13.14
CA THR A 110 32.08 -0.38 13.01
C THR A 110 33.04 -0.95 11.96
N LYS A 111 33.26 -2.28 11.96
CA LYS A 111 34.09 -2.96 10.93
C LYS A 111 33.52 -2.81 9.52
N ARG A 112 32.18 -2.86 9.35
CA ARG A 112 31.51 -2.67 8.06
C ARG A 112 31.82 -1.30 7.42
N LYS A 113 31.97 -0.24 8.23
CA LYS A 113 32.31 1.11 7.74
C LYS A 113 33.63 1.12 6.95
N ARG A 114 34.58 0.25 7.30
CA ARG A 114 35.91 0.13 6.66
C ARG A 114 35.85 -0.48 5.25
N ASN A 115 34.95 -1.43 5.00
CA ASN A 115 34.86 -2.16 3.71
C ASN A 115 33.73 -1.67 2.79
N ARG A 116 33.30 -0.41 2.94
CA ARG A 116 32.11 0.14 2.28
C ARG A 116 32.16 0.06 0.75
N THR A 117 33.32 0.32 0.14
CA THR A 117 33.49 0.35 -1.33
C THR A 117 33.32 -1.02 -1.96
N ARG A 118 33.96 -2.06 -1.38
CA ARG A 118 33.83 -3.45 -1.84
C ARG A 118 32.39 -3.93 -1.73
N LEU A 119 31.73 -3.67 -0.60
CA LEU A 119 30.33 -4.06 -0.40
C LEU A 119 29.39 -3.37 -1.41
N LYS A 120 29.59 -2.08 -1.69
CA LYS A 120 28.79 -1.36 -2.70
C LYS A 120 28.91 -1.98 -4.10
N ARG A 121 30.13 -2.40 -4.50
CA ARG A 121 30.36 -3.03 -5.80
C ARG A 121 29.73 -4.42 -5.87
N TRP A 122 29.99 -5.28 -4.90
CA TRP A 122 29.43 -6.64 -4.87
C TRP A 122 27.91 -6.66 -4.84
N THR A 123 27.29 -5.79 -4.04
CA THR A 123 25.83 -5.68 -3.97
C THR A 123 25.20 -5.09 -5.24
N PHE A 124 25.94 -4.29 -6.01
CA PHE A 124 25.48 -3.84 -7.32
C PHE A 124 25.40 -5.02 -8.28
N TYR A 125 26.51 -5.76 -8.45
CA TYR A 125 26.56 -6.89 -9.36
C TYR A 125 25.59 -8.00 -8.96
N SER A 126 25.45 -8.29 -7.66
CA SER A 126 24.47 -9.28 -7.21
C SER A 126 23.03 -8.85 -7.53
N ALA A 127 22.71 -7.56 -7.37
CA ALA A 127 21.39 -7.05 -7.70
C ALA A 127 21.12 -7.14 -9.21
N THR A 128 22.06 -6.70 -10.05
CA THR A 128 21.89 -6.79 -11.51
C THR A 128 21.73 -8.23 -11.99
N THR A 129 22.54 -9.16 -11.46
CA THR A 129 22.40 -10.58 -11.80
C THR A 129 21.05 -11.13 -11.37
N LEU A 130 20.56 -10.74 -10.19
CA LEU A 130 19.24 -11.16 -9.70
C LEU A 130 18.10 -10.62 -10.60
N VAL A 131 18.18 -9.37 -11.05
CA VAL A 131 17.19 -8.80 -11.99
C VAL A 131 17.14 -9.61 -13.29
N ILE A 132 18.31 -9.94 -13.85
CA ILE A 132 18.40 -10.74 -15.09
C ILE A 132 17.76 -12.12 -14.87
N LEU A 133 18.10 -12.80 -13.76
CA LEU A 133 17.55 -14.12 -13.43
C LEU A 133 16.04 -14.08 -13.20
N LEU A 134 15.54 -13.09 -12.46
CA LEU A 134 14.10 -12.93 -12.20
C LEU A 134 13.33 -12.62 -13.49
N THR A 135 13.88 -11.76 -14.34
CA THR A 135 13.27 -11.44 -15.63
C THR A 135 13.18 -12.71 -16.49
N ALA A 136 14.26 -13.48 -16.59
CA ALA A 136 14.27 -14.75 -17.32
C ALA A 136 13.28 -15.78 -16.74
N ALA A 137 13.18 -15.88 -15.42
CA ALA A 137 12.25 -16.79 -14.73
C ALA A 137 10.78 -16.42 -14.96
N ILE A 138 10.45 -15.12 -15.01
CA ILE A 138 9.08 -14.65 -15.30
C ILE A 138 8.70 -14.97 -16.75
N ILE A 139 9.64 -14.82 -17.69
CA ILE A 139 9.40 -15.13 -19.10
C ILE A 139 9.23 -16.64 -19.31
N SER A 140 10.06 -17.45 -18.66
CA SER A 140 10.00 -18.90 -18.83
C SER A 140 8.80 -19.54 -18.14
N ASN A 141 8.26 -18.91 -17.09
CA ASN A 141 7.10 -19.41 -16.36
C ASN A 141 6.12 -18.28 -15.99
N PRO A 142 5.31 -17.80 -16.95
CA PRO A 142 4.35 -16.74 -16.70
C PRO A 142 3.21 -17.25 -15.81
N ASN A 143 3.25 -16.89 -14.52
CA ASN A 143 2.14 -17.18 -13.60
C ASN A 143 0.93 -16.28 -13.94
N LYS A 144 -0.25 -16.91 -14.12
CA LYS A 144 -1.53 -16.24 -14.43
C LYS A 144 -1.81 -15.04 -13.51
N TRP A 145 -1.53 -15.17 -12.21
CA TRP A 145 -1.77 -14.12 -11.22
C TRP A 145 -0.94 -12.85 -11.48
N TYR A 146 0.32 -13.00 -11.88
CA TYR A 146 1.19 -11.86 -12.19
C TYR A 146 0.74 -11.18 -13.48
N THR A 147 0.47 -11.97 -14.52
CA THR A 147 0.06 -11.48 -15.84
C THR A 147 -1.24 -10.68 -15.75
N GLU A 148 -2.23 -11.13 -14.97
CA GLU A 148 -3.48 -10.41 -14.75
C GLU A 148 -3.27 -9.07 -14.02
N LYS A 149 -2.48 -9.07 -12.94
CA LYS A 149 -2.17 -7.84 -12.22
C LYS A 149 -1.38 -6.85 -13.05
N TRP A 150 -0.42 -7.33 -13.83
CA TRP A 150 0.37 -6.51 -14.75
C TRP A 150 -0.53 -5.88 -15.81
N LYS A 151 -1.39 -6.68 -16.46
CA LYS A 151 -2.36 -6.19 -17.45
C LYS A 151 -3.30 -5.14 -16.86
N LYS A 152 -3.80 -5.34 -15.63
CA LYS A 152 -4.65 -4.35 -14.94
C LYS A 152 -3.91 -3.05 -14.64
N ALA A 153 -2.66 -3.13 -14.18
CA ALA A 153 -1.84 -1.96 -13.92
C ALA A 153 -1.48 -1.21 -15.23
N GLU A 154 -1.18 -1.95 -16.29
CA GLU A 154 -0.90 -1.40 -17.61
C GLU A 154 -2.13 -0.72 -18.22
N ALA A 155 -3.31 -1.33 -18.10
CA ALA A 155 -4.57 -0.70 -18.50
C ALA A 155 -4.84 0.60 -17.73
N TRP A 156 -4.51 0.64 -16.43
CA TRP A 156 -4.64 1.86 -15.61
C TRP A 156 -3.59 2.94 -15.98
N LEU A 157 -2.35 2.57 -16.31
CA LEU A 157 -1.28 3.50 -16.70
C LEU A 157 -1.44 4.05 -18.13
N ASN A 158 -2.03 3.24 -19.01
CA ASN A 158 -2.29 3.58 -20.40
C ASN A 158 -3.67 4.22 -20.60
N GLN A 159 -4.51 4.30 -19.56
CA GLN A 159 -5.57 5.29 -19.55
C GLN A 159 -4.86 6.63 -19.73
N GLU A 160 -5.09 7.28 -20.87
CA GLU A 160 -4.76 8.69 -20.98
C GLU A 160 -5.30 9.36 -19.71
N PRO A 161 -4.58 10.33 -19.12
CA PRO A 161 -5.27 11.31 -18.32
C PRO A 161 -6.26 11.95 -19.29
N VAL A 162 -7.44 11.35 -19.41
CA VAL A 162 -8.66 12.08 -19.73
C VAL A 162 -8.47 13.28 -18.84
N PRO A 163 -8.37 14.50 -19.40
CA PRO A 163 -8.33 15.67 -18.56
C PRO A 163 -9.41 15.39 -17.53
N VAL A 164 -9.05 15.48 -16.25
CA VAL A 164 -10.09 15.66 -15.25
C VAL A 164 -10.82 16.84 -15.84
N GLN A 165 -11.94 16.56 -16.52
CA GLN A 165 -13.03 17.45 -16.62
C GLN A 165 -13.32 17.58 -15.15
N THR A 166 -12.65 18.57 -14.53
CA THR A 166 -13.29 19.42 -13.57
C THR A 166 -14.70 19.46 -14.09
N THR A 167 -15.64 19.00 -13.29
CA THR A 167 -17.06 19.23 -13.46
C THR A 167 -17.22 20.75 -13.47
N VAL A 168 -16.71 21.40 -14.51
CA VAL A 168 -17.19 22.65 -15.03
C VAL A 168 -18.54 22.17 -15.51
N ALA A 169 -19.54 22.44 -14.68
CA ALA A 169 -20.93 22.30 -15.04
C ALA A 169 -21.03 22.62 -16.53
N SER A 170 -21.30 21.59 -17.34
CA SER A 170 -21.75 21.82 -18.69
C SER A 170 -22.98 22.70 -18.51
N PRO A 171 -23.05 23.90 -19.09
CA PRO A 171 -24.18 24.82 -18.88
C PRO A 171 -25.52 24.26 -19.41
N ASN A 172 -25.57 22.98 -19.80
CA ASN A 172 -26.72 22.23 -20.31
C ASN A 172 -26.96 20.87 -19.61
N GLN A 173 -26.31 20.57 -18.47
CA GLN A 173 -26.59 19.31 -17.77
C GLN A 173 -27.95 19.38 -17.07
N LYS A 174 -28.92 18.64 -17.61
CA LYS A 174 -30.29 18.61 -17.09
C LYS A 174 -30.34 17.89 -15.74
N GLU A 175 -30.81 18.60 -14.72
CA GLU A 175 -31.08 18.05 -13.40
C GLU A 175 -32.50 17.47 -13.35
N PHE A 176 -32.62 16.25 -12.85
CA PHE A 176 -33.91 15.60 -12.63
C PHE A 176 -34.14 15.36 -11.15
N ILE A 177 -35.41 15.44 -10.76
CA ILE A 177 -35.90 15.07 -9.44
C ILE A 177 -37.09 14.12 -9.59
N LEU A 178 -37.36 13.32 -8.55
CA LEU A 178 -38.51 12.42 -8.54
C LEU A 178 -39.82 13.22 -8.63
N ASN A 179 -40.79 12.71 -9.40
CA ASN A 179 -42.12 13.29 -9.48
C ASN A 179 -42.86 13.06 -8.14
N LYS A 180 -43.56 14.09 -7.65
CA LYS A 180 -44.27 14.11 -6.35
C LYS A 180 -45.27 12.96 -6.16
N GLN A 181 -45.74 12.35 -7.25
CA GLN A 181 -46.63 11.18 -7.24
C GLN A 181 -45.95 9.91 -6.70
N TYR A 182 -44.63 9.79 -6.82
CA TYR A 182 -43.87 8.60 -6.40
C TYR A 182 -43.26 8.81 -5.01
N LYS A 183 -44.11 8.80 -3.97
CA LYS A 183 -43.66 9.02 -2.58
C LYS A 183 -42.72 7.93 -2.05
N GLU A 184 -42.80 6.74 -2.63
CA GLU A 184 -42.04 5.56 -2.20
C GLU A 184 -40.62 5.51 -2.78
N GLY A 185 -40.25 6.45 -3.65
CA GLY A 185 -38.92 6.52 -4.27
C GLY A 185 -38.90 6.04 -5.72
N GLY A 186 -37.75 6.19 -6.37
CA GLY A 186 -37.51 5.78 -7.75
C GLY A 186 -36.29 4.88 -7.88
N ASN A 187 -36.34 3.88 -8.76
CA ASN A 187 -35.25 2.91 -8.86
C ASN A 187 -34.30 3.26 -10.00
N ILE A 188 -33.02 3.35 -9.69
CA ILE A 188 -31.93 3.32 -10.67
C ILE A 188 -31.53 1.86 -10.89
N ARG A 189 -31.45 1.46 -12.15
CA ARG A 189 -31.21 0.08 -12.58
C ARG A 189 -29.96 -0.04 -13.42
N GLU A 190 -29.41 -1.24 -13.46
CA GLU A 190 -28.20 -1.55 -14.24
C GLU A 190 -28.41 -1.45 -15.76
N ALA A 191 -29.63 -1.75 -16.23
CA ALA A 191 -30.00 -1.69 -17.64
C ALA A 191 -31.40 -1.05 -17.81
N PRO A 192 -31.73 -0.49 -18.99
CA PRO A 192 -33.00 0.18 -19.26
C PRO A 192 -34.14 -0.83 -19.47
N THR A 193 -34.45 -1.60 -18.43
CA THR A 193 -35.56 -2.56 -18.37
C THR A 193 -36.03 -2.74 -16.93
N LEU A 194 -37.33 -3.01 -16.76
CA LEU A 194 -37.93 -3.27 -15.45
C LEU A 194 -37.41 -4.54 -14.77
N THR A 195 -36.79 -5.45 -15.53
CA THR A 195 -36.23 -6.72 -15.01
C THR A 195 -34.77 -6.61 -14.56
N ALA A 196 -34.09 -5.51 -14.86
CA ALA A 196 -32.68 -5.31 -14.52
C ALA A 196 -32.48 -5.15 -13.01
N ALA A 197 -31.30 -5.51 -12.51
CA ALA A 197 -30.96 -5.35 -11.10
C ALA A 197 -31.09 -3.87 -10.66
N ARG A 198 -31.58 -3.68 -9.44
CA ARG A 198 -31.68 -2.36 -8.81
C ARG A 198 -30.32 -2.01 -8.20
N LEU A 199 -29.73 -0.92 -8.68
CA LEU A 199 -28.46 -0.41 -8.16
C LEU A 199 -28.68 0.54 -6.99
N TYR A 200 -29.72 1.37 -7.07
CA TYR A 200 -30.00 2.39 -6.06
C TYR A 200 -31.48 2.81 -6.07
N THR A 201 -31.95 3.38 -4.96
CA THR A 201 -33.30 3.94 -4.85
C THR A 201 -33.20 5.42 -4.48
N ILE A 202 -33.63 6.29 -5.38
CA ILE A 202 -33.69 7.74 -5.16
C ILE A 202 -34.89 8.11 -4.28
N THR A 203 -34.68 9.09 -3.42
CA THR A 203 -35.72 9.64 -2.54
C THR A 203 -36.27 10.97 -3.05
N ASN A 204 -37.41 11.41 -2.52
CA ASN A 204 -37.99 12.70 -2.91
C ASN A 204 -37.05 13.87 -2.56
N GLY A 205 -36.78 14.73 -3.54
CA GLY A 205 -35.89 15.88 -3.39
C GLY A 205 -34.42 15.59 -3.68
N GLU A 206 -34.05 14.33 -3.91
CA GLU A 206 -32.71 13.95 -4.36
C GLU A 206 -32.52 14.36 -5.83
N ILE A 207 -31.39 15.02 -6.10
CA ILE A 207 -31.04 15.51 -7.44
C ILE A 207 -30.20 14.45 -8.12
N ILE A 208 -30.59 14.10 -9.35
CA ILE A 208 -29.82 13.23 -10.23
C ILE A 208 -29.50 13.97 -11.52
N HIS A 209 -28.33 13.68 -12.08
CA HIS A 209 -27.85 14.38 -13.26
C HIS A 209 -27.97 13.50 -14.49
N PHE A 210 -28.53 14.04 -15.55
CA PHE A 210 -28.67 13.32 -16.82
C PHE A 210 -27.34 13.26 -17.57
N LEU A 211 -26.99 12.07 -18.06
CA LEU A 211 -25.73 11.80 -18.77
C LEU A 211 -25.89 11.86 -20.31
N ASN A 212 -26.95 12.47 -20.82
CA ASN A 212 -27.23 12.62 -22.26
C ASN A 212 -27.41 11.29 -23.04
N GLU A 213 -27.69 10.20 -22.35
CA GLU A 213 -28.03 8.92 -22.97
C GLU A 213 -29.48 8.52 -22.63
N GLU A 214 -30.25 8.18 -23.66
CA GLU A 214 -31.62 7.70 -23.52
C GLU A 214 -31.87 6.45 -24.36
N GLN A 215 -32.71 5.56 -23.86
CA GLN A 215 -33.07 4.33 -24.55
C GLN A 215 -34.55 4.03 -24.35
N VAL A 216 -35.19 3.52 -25.40
CA VAL A 216 -36.58 3.04 -25.32
C VAL A 216 -36.53 1.52 -25.25
N ASP A 217 -37.20 0.94 -24.26
CA ASP A 217 -37.29 -0.51 -24.13
C ASP A 217 -38.34 -1.12 -25.06
N SER A 218 -38.39 -2.46 -25.11
CA SER A 218 -39.36 -3.19 -25.94
C SER A 218 -40.83 -2.95 -25.57
N LYS A 219 -41.10 -2.30 -24.44
CA LYS A 219 -42.43 -1.93 -23.95
C LYS A 219 -42.74 -0.45 -24.20
N GLY A 220 -41.85 0.28 -24.87
CA GLY A 220 -42.03 1.70 -25.18
C GLY A 220 -41.71 2.64 -24.02
N ILE A 221 -41.11 2.15 -22.94
CA ILE A 221 -40.72 3.01 -21.81
C ILE A 221 -39.40 3.70 -22.16
N LYS A 222 -39.39 5.02 -22.06
CA LYS A 222 -38.17 5.83 -22.18
C LYS A 222 -37.37 5.76 -20.87
N TRP A 223 -36.09 5.43 -20.99
CA TRP A 223 -35.12 5.35 -19.92
C TRP A 223 -34.05 6.41 -20.10
N LEU A 224 -33.65 7.04 -19.01
CA LEU A 224 -32.63 8.07 -18.95
C LEU A 224 -31.45 7.53 -18.17
N LYS A 225 -30.24 7.70 -18.71
CA LYS A 225 -29.01 7.37 -17.98
C LYS A 225 -28.63 8.54 -17.08
N VAL A 226 -28.41 8.24 -15.81
CA VAL A 226 -28.28 9.25 -14.75
C VAL A 226 -27.17 8.88 -13.77
N GLU A 227 -26.61 9.90 -13.13
CA GLU A 227 -25.64 9.77 -12.05
C GLU A 227 -26.15 10.47 -10.78
N THR A 228 -26.05 9.78 -9.64
CA THR A 228 -26.34 10.34 -8.32
C THR A 228 -25.14 11.10 -7.76
N ALA A 229 -25.36 11.99 -6.78
CA ALA A 229 -24.28 12.70 -6.09
C ALA A 229 -23.23 11.76 -5.43
N ASN A 230 -23.60 10.51 -5.15
CA ASN A 230 -22.73 9.50 -4.57
C ASN A 230 -21.95 8.69 -5.62
N GLY A 231 -22.01 9.07 -6.91
CA GLY A 231 -21.29 8.43 -8.01
C GLY A 231 -21.91 7.12 -8.49
N VAL A 232 -23.18 6.85 -8.16
CA VAL A 232 -23.90 5.69 -8.71
C VAL A 232 -24.51 6.07 -10.06
N GLU A 233 -24.06 5.39 -11.11
CA GLU A 233 -24.54 5.49 -12.49
C GLU A 233 -25.53 4.37 -12.81
N GLY A 234 -26.62 4.70 -13.52
CA GLY A 234 -27.54 3.71 -14.06
C GLY A 234 -28.72 4.31 -14.80
N TRP A 235 -29.75 3.50 -15.02
CA TRP A 235 -30.93 3.83 -15.82
C TRP A 235 -32.15 4.05 -14.94
N ILE A 236 -32.85 5.16 -15.16
CA ILE A 236 -34.13 5.48 -14.52
C ILE A 236 -35.21 5.74 -15.56
N SER A 237 -36.45 5.38 -15.25
CA SER A 237 -37.57 5.64 -16.16
C SER A 237 -37.88 7.14 -16.23
N ALA A 238 -38.01 7.67 -17.45
CA ALA A 238 -38.41 9.06 -17.67
C ALA A 238 -39.81 9.38 -17.12
N LEU A 239 -40.66 8.37 -16.90
CA LEU A 239 -42.03 8.53 -16.39
C LEU A 239 -42.08 8.93 -14.91
N ILE A 240 -41.02 8.62 -14.15
CA ILE A 240 -41.01 8.81 -12.69
C ILE A 240 -40.22 10.05 -12.26
N VAL A 241 -39.51 10.69 -13.20
CA VAL A 241 -38.68 11.86 -12.95
C VAL A 241 -39.17 13.07 -13.74
N ARG A 242 -38.85 14.26 -13.26
CA ARG A 242 -39.11 15.52 -13.96
C ARG A 242 -37.88 16.41 -13.90
N GLU A 243 -37.70 17.22 -14.93
CA GLU A 243 -36.67 18.26 -14.94
C GLU A 243 -36.97 19.26 -13.80
N LYS A 244 -35.93 19.66 -13.08
CA LYS A 244 -36.02 20.50 -11.89
C LYS A 244 -36.36 21.95 -12.20
#